data_AF-V9R5R8-F1
#
_entry.id   AF-V9R5R8-F1
#
_cell.length_a   1.000
_cell.length_b   1.000
_cell.length_c   1.000
_cell.angle_alpha   90.00
_cell.angle_beta   90.00
_cell.angle_gamma   90.00
#
_symmetry.space_group_name_H-M   'P 1'
#
loop_
_entity.id
_entity.type
_entity.pdbx_description
1 polymer ?
#
loop_
_entity_poly.entity_id
_entity_poly.type
_entity_poly.pdbx_seq_one_letter_code
_entity_poly.pdbx_strand_id
1 'polypeptide(L)'
;MTTISNQNDYSIKYKILKLIKDITHKNYWNQVTTAKILGVDQPKISQISNGKTAGFSLERLLIFLLRLKCEVNITITVNNSETISSNKDNTKEYSLESINLVIIQKGNE
;
A
#
# COMPACT_ATOMS: atom_id res chain seq x y z
N MET A 1 17.58 -5.28 12.25
CA MET A 1 17.14 -5.53 10.86
C MET A 1 16.26 -6.76 10.90
N THR A 2 14.94 -6.60 10.88
CA THR A 2 14.01 -7.73 11.06
C THR A 2 13.28 -7.98 9.76
N THR A 3 13.78 -8.94 8.98
CA THR A 3 13.09 -9.45 7.80
C THR A 3 11.94 -10.33 8.29
N ILE A 4 10.74 -9.76 8.38
CA ILE A 4 9.52 -10.52 8.63
C ILE A 4 9.04 -11.06 7.28
N SER A 5 9.60 -12.19 6.85
CA SER A 5 8.97 -13.07 5.88
C SER A 5 7.97 -13.95 6.63
N ASN A 6 6.67 -13.76 6.41
CA ASN A 6 5.65 -14.67 6.94
C ASN A 6 4.38 -14.67 6.09
N GLN A 7 4.22 -15.74 5.31
CA GLN A 7 3.02 -16.59 5.11
C GLN A 7 1.65 -16.03 5.52
N ASN A 8 1.33 -14.85 5.04
CA ASN A 8 -0.01 -14.27 5.09
C ASN A 8 -0.08 -13.43 3.82
N ASP A 9 -0.64 -13.98 2.75
CA ASP A 9 -0.77 -13.33 1.42
C ASP A 9 -1.79 -12.19 1.47
N TYR A 10 -1.56 -11.25 2.38
CA TYR A 10 -2.24 -9.99 2.37
C TYR A 10 -1.79 -9.23 1.13
N SER A 11 -2.76 -8.94 0.26
CA SER A 11 -2.57 -8.02 -0.86
C SER A 11 -1.80 -6.78 -0.41
N ILE A 12 -0.95 -6.25 -1.29
CA ILE A 12 -0.21 -5.00 -1.09
C ILE A 12 -1.10 -3.88 -0.51
N LYS A 13 -2.35 -3.80 -0.98
CA LYS A 13 -3.36 -2.85 -0.51
C LYS A 13 -3.63 -3.02 0.98
N TYR A 14 -3.83 -4.24 1.46
CA TYR A 14 -4.09 -4.50 2.88
C TYR A 14 -2.91 -4.08 3.75
N LYS A 15 -1.67 -4.39 3.32
CA LYS A 15 -0.46 -3.98 4.06
C LYS A 15 -0.38 -2.45 4.19
N ILE A 16 -0.68 -1.72 3.11
CA ILE A 16 -0.72 -0.25 3.14
C ILE A 16 -1.88 0.26 4.03
N LEU A 17 -3.08 -0.31 3.95
CA LEU A 17 -4.21 0.05 4.83
C LEU A 17 -3.83 -0.10 6.30
N LYS A 18 -3.17 -1.21 6.66
CA LYS A 18 -2.71 -1.47 8.02
C LYS A 18 -1.70 -0.41 8.46
N LEU A 19 -0.73 -0.07 7.61
CA LEU A 19 0.25 0.98 7.92
C LEU A 19 -0.43 2.35 8.14
N ILE A 20 -1.38 2.73 7.28
CA ILE A 20 -2.17 3.97 7.45
C ILE A 20 -2.88 3.95 8.79
N LYS A 21 -3.56 2.84 9.12
CA LYS A 21 -4.26 2.68 10.41
C LYS A 21 -3.29 2.84 11.59
N ASP A 22 -2.15 2.17 11.55
CA ASP A 22 -1.16 2.21 12.63
C ASP A 22 -0.60 3.63 12.84
N ILE A 23 -0.31 4.37 11.75
CA ILE A 23 0.13 5.76 11.83
C ILE A 23 -0.95 6.64 12.46
N THR A 24 -2.20 6.53 12.00
CA THR A 24 -3.29 7.35 12.54
C THR A 24 -3.55 7.09 14.02
N HIS A 25 -3.44 5.83 14.44
CA HIS A 25 -3.55 5.44 15.85
C HIS A 25 -2.40 5.97 16.70
N LYS A 26 -1.14 5.87 16.22
CA LYS A 26 0.04 6.40 16.91
C LYS A 26 -0.01 7.92 17.10
N ASN A 27 -0.66 8.65 16.19
CA ASN A 27 -0.85 10.09 16.29
C ASN A 27 -2.11 10.49 17.07
N TYR A 28 -2.86 9.54 17.63
CA TYR A 28 -4.11 9.76 18.37
C TYR A 28 -5.18 10.51 17.57
N TRP A 29 -5.19 10.36 16.24
CA TRP A 29 -6.18 11.02 15.40
C TRP A 29 -7.49 10.25 15.39
N ASN A 30 -8.59 10.95 15.67
CA ASN A 30 -9.93 10.40 15.45
C ASN A 30 -10.26 10.34 13.95
N GLN A 31 -11.40 9.73 13.61
CA GLN A 31 -11.80 9.54 12.21
C GLN A 31 -11.97 10.85 11.44
N VAL A 32 -12.48 11.90 12.08
CA VAL A 32 -12.71 13.21 11.46
C VAL A 32 -11.39 13.91 11.15
N THR A 33 -10.45 13.90 12.10
CA THR A 33 -9.10 14.44 11.90
C THR A 33 -8.36 13.67 10.82
N THR A 34 -8.46 12.34 10.84
CA THR A 34 -7.86 11.48 9.82
C THR A 34 -8.45 11.76 8.43
N ALA A 35 -9.77 11.93 8.33
CA ALA A 35 -10.46 12.26 7.08
C ALA A 35 -9.95 13.58 6.48
N LYS A 36 -9.77 14.60 7.32
CA LYS A 36 -9.20 15.89 6.93
C LYS A 36 -7.76 15.76 6.42
N ILE A 37 -6.91 15.07 7.16
CA ILE A 37 -5.49 14.86 6.80
C ILE A 37 -5.37 14.05 5.50
N LEU A 38 -6.16 12.98 5.38
CA LEU A 38 -6.18 12.12 4.21
C LEU A 38 -7.02 12.69 3.06
N GLY A 39 -7.65 13.85 3.21
CA GLY A 39 -8.48 14.51 2.20
C GLY A 39 -9.54 13.60 1.58
N VAL A 40 -10.32 12.95 2.45
CA VAL A 40 -11.45 12.06 2.12
C VAL A 40 -12.62 12.33 3.06
N ASP A 41 -13.76 11.70 2.80
CA ASP A 41 -14.88 11.70 3.73
C ASP A 41 -14.65 10.75 4.92
N GLN A 42 -15.43 10.92 5.99
CA GLN A 42 -15.35 10.05 7.18
C GLN A 42 -15.71 8.57 6.87
N PRO A 43 -16.72 8.24 6.04
CA PRO A 43 -17.01 6.85 5.67
C PRO A 43 -15.80 6.09 5.11
N LYS A 44 -14.95 6.74 4.29
CA LYS A 44 -13.71 6.15 3.79
C LYS A 44 -12.73 5.81 4.90
N ILE A 45 -12.66 6.60 5.97
CA ILE A 45 -11.83 6.28 7.13
C ILE A 45 -12.33 5.02 7.85
N SER A 46 -13.65 4.87 7.99
CA SER A 46 -14.23 3.64 8.55
C SER A 46 -13.88 2.40 7.70
N GLN A 47 -13.88 2.53 6.36
CA GLN A 47 -13.43 1.46 5.47
C GLN A 47 -11.96 1.08 5.70
N ILE A 48 -11.07 2.08 5.89
CA ILE A 48 -9.66 1.86 6.20
C ILE A 48 -9.50 1.16 7.56
N SER A 49 -10.18 1.64 8.61
CA SER A 49 -10.11 1.06 9.96
C SER A 49 -10.54 -0.41 10.01
N ASN A 50 -11.50 -0.77 9.15
CA ASN A 50 -12.04 -2.12 8.98
C ASN A 50 -11.27 -2.98 7.97
N GLY A 51 -10.18 -2.49 7.37
CA GLY A 51 -9.35 -3.25 6.44
C GLY A 51 -10.00 -3.51 5.07
N LYS A 52 -11.02 -2.74 4.68
CA LYS A 52 -11.75 -2.93 3.40
C LYS A 52 -10.96 -2.34 2.23
N THR A 53 -10.29 -3.19 1.46
CA THR A 53 -9.42 -2.78 0.34
C THR A 53 -10.15 -2.47 -0.97
N ALA A 54 -11.33 -3.05 -1.19
CA ALA A 54 -12.07 -2.95 -2.46
C ALA A 54 -12.44 -1.51 -2.86
N GLY A 55 -12.56 -0.60 -1.89
CA GLY A 55 -12.89 0.81 -2.13
C GLY A 55 -11.71 1.72 -2.48
N PHE A 56 -10.50 1.17 -2.66
CA PHE A 56 -9.26 1.93 -2.85
C PHE A 56 -8.39 1.34 -3.97
N SER A 57 -7.95 2.19 -4.89
CA SER A 57 -6.86 1.87 -5.82
C SER A 57 -5.52 1.90 -5.08
N LEU A 58 -4.50 1.21 -5.62
CA LEU A 58 -3.15 1.26 -5.05
C LEU A 58 -2.60 2.69 -5.04
N GLU A 59 -2.75 3.41 -6.16
CA GLU A 59 -2.39 4.82 -6.28
C GLU A 59 -2.99 5.68 -5.15
N ARG A 60 -4.29 5.49 -4.85
CA ARG A 60 -4.95 6.26 -3.79
C ARG A 60 -4.33 5.98 -2.42
N LEU A 61 -3.94 4.74 -2.17
CA LEU A 61 -3.28 4.35 -0.92
C LEU A 61 -1.87 4.92 -0.81
N LEU A 62 -1.11 4.98 -1.90
CA LEU A 62 0.20 5.64 -1.92
C LEU A 62 0.08 7.14 -1.65
N ILE A 63 -0.93 7.81 -2.23
CA ILE A 63 -1.22 9.23 -1.93
C ILE A 63 -1.52 9.44 -0.44
N PHE A 64 -2.23 8.52 0.21
CA PHE A 64 -2.46 8.59 1.66
C PHE A 64 -1.15 8.52 2.44
N LEU A 65 -0.22 7.62 2.08
CA LEU A 65 1.09 7.55 2.72
C LEU A 65 1.86 8.88 2.59
N LEU A 66 1.85 9.51 1.42
CA LEU A 66 2.47 10.82 1.21
C LEU A 66 1.83 11.91 2.09
N ARG A 67 0.50 11.91 2.22
CA ARG A 67 -0.23 12.84 3.12
C ARG A 67 0.12 12.64 4.59
N LEU A 68 0.44 11.40 4.97
CA LEU A 68 0.93 11.03 6.30
C LEU A 68 2.42 11.32 6.51
N LYS A 69 3.08 12.02 5.58
CA LYS A 69 4.51 12.34 5.61
C LYS A 69 5.41 11.09 5.58
N CYS A 70 4.91 9.98 5.05
CA CYS A 70 5.75 8.85 4.72
C CYS A 70 6.54 9.14 3.44
N GLU A 71 7.79 8.71 3.43
CA GLU A 71 8.56 8.60 2.20
C GLU A 71 8.19 7.28 1.50
N VAL A 72 7.89 7.36 0.20
CA VAL A 72 7.51 6.20 -0.61
C VAL A 72 8.50 6.05 -1.74
N ASN A 73 9.33 5.01 -1.67
CA ASN A 73 10.29 4.64 -2.71
C ASN A 73 9.75 3.43 -3.49
N ILE A 74 9.62 3.56 -4.81
CA ILE A 74 9.15 2.50 -5.70
C ILE A 74 10.31 2.05 -6.57
N THR A 75 10.74 0.80 -6.41
CA THR A 75 11.79 0.18 -7.22
C THR A 75 11.15 -0.81 -8.20
N ILE A 76 11.46 -0.67 -9.48
CA ILE A 76 10.99 -1.55 -10.55
C ILE A 76 12.21 -2.30 -11.09
N THR A 77 12.21 -3.62 -10.95
CA THR A 77 13.20 -4.50 -11.57
C THR A 77 12.57 -5.19 -12.76
N VAL A 78 13.05 -4.89 -13.97
CA VAL A 78 12.65 -5.64 -15.16
C VAL A 78 13.53 -6.88 -15.23
N ASN A 79 12.97 -8.03 -14.86
CA ASN A 79 13.63 -9.30 -15.12
C ASN A 79 13.50 -9.56 -16.62
N ASN A 80 14.58 -9.37 -17.39
CA ASN A 80 14.63 -9.77 -18.80
C ASN A 80 14.63 -11.30 -18.90
N SER A 81 13.50 -11.95 -18.58
CA SER A 81 13.23 -13.29 -19.05
C SER A 81 12.69 -13.17 -20.47
N GLU A 82 13.63 -13.06 -21.41
CA GLU A 82 13.52 -13.31 -22.85
C GLU A 82 12.50 -12.49 -23.68
N THR A 83 13.08 -11.74 -24.59
CA THR A 83 12.49 -11.29 -25.86
C THR A 83 11.98 -12.46 -26.72
N ILE A 84 10.75 -12.29 -27.27
CA ILE A 84 10.13 -12.90 -28.47
C ILE A 84 9.39 -14.24 -28.21
N SER A 85 8.05 -14.32 -28.37
CA SER A 85 7.44 -14.45 -29.71
C SER A 85 5.99 -13.98 -29.78
N SER A 86 5.72 -13.25 -30.85
CA SER A 86 4.43 -13.03 -31.49
C SER A 86 3.48 -14.23 -31.44
N ASN A 87 2.34 -14.08 -30.74
CA ASN A 87 1.05 -14.58 -31.21
C ASN A 87 -0.10 -13.88 -30.47
N LYS A 88 -1.17 -13.61 -31.24
CA LYS A 88 -2.41 -12.94 -30.84
C LYS A 88 -3.08 -13.65 -29.67
N ASP A 89 -3.79 -12.84 -28.89
CA ASP A 89 -4.71 -13.23 -27.83
C ASP A 89 -4.08 -13.98 -26.66
N ASN A 90 -3.57 -13.20 -25.70
CA ASN A 90 -3.78 -13.46 -24.27
C ASN A 90 -3.40 -12.20 -23.51
N THR A 91 -4.41 -11.54 -22.94
CA THR A 91 -4.27 -10.58 -21.85
C THR A 91 -3.53 -11.30 -20.73
N LYS A 92 -2.19 -11.29 -20.77
CA LYS A 92 -1.37 -11.58 -19.60
C LYS A 92 -1.64 -10.45 -18.64
N GLU A 93 -2.68 -10.65 -17.84
CA GLU A 93 -2.92 -9.91 -16.63
C GLU A 93 -1.68 -10.12 -15.77
N TYR A 94 -0.73 -9.19 -15.87
CA TYR A 94 0.41 -9.09 -14.99
C TYR A 94 -0.16 -8.89 -13.59
N SER A 95 -0.46 -9.99 -12.91
CA SER A 95 -1.02 -9.94 -11.58
C SER A 95 -0.02 -9.20 -10.70
N LEU A 96 -0.47 -8.11 -10.08
CA LEU A 96 0.32 -7.31 -9.13
C LEU A 96 0.65 -8.09 -7.83
N GLU A 97 0.42 -9.40 -7.83
CA GLU A 97 0.76 -10.36 -6.78
C GLU A 97 2.26 -10.34 -6.42
N SER A 98 3.14 -9.87 -7.31
CA SER A 98 4.58 -9.80 -7.05
C SER A 98 5.08 -8.50 -6.41
N ILE A 99 4.21 -7.55 -6.01
CA ILE A 99 4.66 -6.30 -5.36
C ILE A 99 5.04 -6.58 -3.90
N ASN A 100 6.34 -6.53 -3.62
CA ASN A 100 6.90 -6.58 -2.28
C ASN A 100 6.86 -5.18 -1.62
N LEU A 101 6.17 -5.05 -0.49
CA LEU A 101 6.25 -3.86 0.37
C LEU A 101 7.34 -4.06 1.42
N VAL A 102 8.33 -3.18 1.45
CA VAL A 102 9.32 -3.10 2.52
C VAL A 102 9.08 -1.82 3.32
N ILE A 103 8.84 -1.95 4.63
CA ILE A 103 8.67 -0.80 5.53
C ILE A 103 10.01 -0.57 6.24
N ILE A 104 10.62 0.58 5.99
CA ILE A 104 11.87 1.00 6.65
C ILE A 104 11.51 2.09 7.66
N GLN A 105 11.76 1.84 8.95
CA GLN A 105 11.61 2.86 9.98
C GLN A 105 13.01 3.38 10.31
N LYS A 106 13.29 4.65 9.95
CA LYS A 106 14.52 5.31 10.36
C LYS A 106 14.47 5.46 11.89
N GLY A 107 15.43 4.88 12.60
CA GLY A 107 15.56 5.10 14.04
C GLY A 107 15.79 6.58 14.29
N ASN A 108 15.15 7.13 15.32
CA ASN A 108 15.49 8.45 15.81
C ASN A 108 16.88 8.32 16.45
N GLU A 109 17.92 8.80 15.75
CA GLU A 109 19.19 9.18 16.38
C GLU A 109 18.98 10.41 17.26
#